data_AF-A0A2N2D790-F1
#
_entry.id   AF-A0A2N2D790-F1
#
_cell.length_a   1.000
_cell.length_b   1.000
_cell.length_c   1.000
_cell.angle_alpha   90.00
_cell.angle_beta   90.00
_cell.angle_gamma   90.00
#
_symmetry.space_group_name_H-M   'P 1'
#
loop_
_entity.id
_entity.type
_entity.pdbx_description
1 polymer ?
#
loop_
_entity_poly.entity_id
_entity_poly.type
_entity_poly.pdbx_seq_one_letter_code
_entity_poly.pdbx_strand_id
1 'polypeptide(L)'
;MAGILIYSEKSKLALELLTAARLIAKDNGLDVKVLCINSDEQAEEMVARGAETYHIKGQIIELADTAAVASALQEAVGKLDTSIVLLSSNRRGKELAGRLAQKLDAGCLSDVTSLQVKGGKVQCSRNALGGATISVQQIETDRQVIALAPRSFEPASPQDGGSLKEMAILVGASNIKVLESRSKAGDVVDIEAAEILVVVGQGMEQADMLLAESIARSLGGEIACSKPIATDKKWLPEDRIVGLSGKKCKPQLAIILGVSGQVQFNVGIRDANTIVAINNDENAYILQMADYAMVADLKVILPELSKTLG
;
A
#
# COMPACT_ATOMS: atom_id res chain seq x y z
N MET A 1 19.00 -21.54 11.49
CA MET A 1 18.44 -20.24 11.91
C MET A 1 17.19 -20.07 11.07
N ALA A 2 16.02 -19.92 11.67
CA ALA A 2 14.77 -19.98 10.92
C ALA A 2 14.68 -18.77 9.96
N GLY A 3 14.41 -19.04 8.68
CA GLY A 3 14.46 -18.05 7.60
C GLY A 3 13.33 -17.01 7.59
N ILE A 4 13.25 -16.24 6.51
CA ILE A 4 12.22 -15.24 6.24
C ILE A 4 11.27 -15.77 5.17
N LEU A 5 9.97 -15.74 5.42
CA LEU A 5 8.93 -16.00 4.42
C LEU A 5 8.28 -14.69 3.99
N ILE A 6 8.10 -14.46 2.69
CA ILE A 6 7.32 -13.32 2.19
C ILE A 6 6.07 -13.78 1.44
N TYR A 7 4.98 -13.02 1.55
CA TYR A 7 3.76 -13.24 0.79
C TYR A 7 2.98 -11.95 0.51
N SER A 8 2.50 -11.81 -0.72
CA SER A 8 1.54 -10.78 -1.12
C SER A 8 0.73 -11.25 -2.32
N GLU A 9 -0.58 -11.01 -2.32
CA GLU A 9 -1.44 -11.28 -3.48
C GLU A 9 -1.02 -10.46 -4.72
N LYS A 10 -0.50 -9.24 -4.51
CA LYS A 10 -0.09 -8.33 -5.60
C LYS A 10 1.40 -8.47 -5.88
N SER A 11 1.78 -8.74 -7.13
CA SER A 11 3.17 -8.96 -7.54
C SER A 11 4.07 -7.76 -7.28
N LYS A 12 3.64 -6.54 -7.63
CA LYS A 12 4.40 -5.32 -7.31
C LYS A 12 4.76 -5.20 -5.83
N LEU A 13 3.78 -5.47 -4.95
CA LEU A 13 4.03 -5.43 -3.50
C LEU A 13 4.91 -6.61 -3.05
N ALA A 14 4.78 -7.79 -3.66
CA ALA A 14 5.67 -8.92 -3.38
C ALA A 14 7.14 -8.57 -3.67
N LEU A 15 7.41 -7.84 -4.76
CA LEU A 15 8.74 -7.33 -5.09
C LEU A 15 9.28 -6.35 -4.03
N GLU A 16 8.44 -5.47 -3.47
CA GLU A 16 8.83 -4.59 -2.36
C GLU A 16 9.21 -5.40 -1.11
N LEU A 17 8.42 -6.45 -0.79
CA LEU A 17 8.72 -7.36 0.32
C LEU A 17 10.04 -8.10 0.11
N LEU A 18 10.36 -8.49 -1.12
CA LEU A 18 11.62 -9.18 -1.44
C LEU A 18 12.83 -8.27 -1.17
N THR A 19 12.75 -7.00 -1.55
CA THR A 19 13.79 -6.00 -1.21
C THR A 19 13.95 -5.87 0.30
N ALA A 20 12.85 -5.73 1.04
CA ALA A 20 12.88 -5.62 2.50
C ALA A 20 13.44 -6.89 3.18
N ALA A 21 13.04 -8.08 2.72
CA ALA A 21 13.55 -9.34 3.25
C ALA A 21 15.06 -9.49 3.03
N ARG A 22 15.58 -9.09 1.86
CA ARG A 22 17.01 -9.10 1.56
C ARG A 22 17.82 -8.20 2.48
N LEU A 23 17.28 -7.04 2.86
CA LEU A 23 17.91 -6.16 3.83
C LEU A 23 18.05 -6.86 5.19
N ILE A 24 16.98 -7.50 5.67
CA ILE A 24 17.01 -8.25 6.94
C ILE A 24 17.97 -9.45 6.84
N ALA A 25 17.89 -10.21 5.75
CA ALA A 25 18.69 -11.41 5.51
C ALA A 25 20.18 -11.13 5.46
N LYS A 26 20.60 -10.05 4.79
CA LYS A 26 22.01 -9.65 4.66
C LYS A 26 22.67 -9.43 6.03
N ASP A 27 21.96 -8.82 6.97
CA ASP A 27 22.51 -8.48 8.28
C ASP A 27 22.45 -9.64 9.29
N ASN A 28 21.61 -10.66 9.03
CA ASN A 28 21.39 -11.79 9.95
C ASN A 28 21.83 -13.16 9.40
N GLY A 29 22.21 -13.25 8.12
CA GLY A 29 22.52 -14.53 7.46
C GLY A 29 21.31 -15.45 7.35
N LEU A 30 20.11 -14.91 7.14
CA LEU A 30 18.87 -15.68 7.01
C LEU A 30 18.54 -15.93 5.54
N ASP A 31 17.96 -17.11 5.24
CA ASP A 31 17.44 -17.40 3.92
C ASP A 31 16.11 -16.69 3.67
N VAL A 32 15.91 -16.20 2.44
CA VAL A 32 14.65 -15.57 2.01
C VAL A 32 13.87 -16.51 1.10
N LYS A 33 12.65 -16.83 1.52
CA LYS A 33 11.72 -17.72 0.82
C LYS A 33 10.47 -16.94 0.42
N VAL A 34 9.98 -17.21 -0.77
CA VAL A 34 8.78 -16.58 -1.32
C VAL A 34 7.67 -17.60 -1.41
N LEU A 35 6.47 -17.26 -0.95
CA LEU A 35 5.28 -18.06 -1.22
C LEU A 35 4.40 -17.38 -2.25
N CYS A 36 4.06 -18.11 -3.31
CA CYS A 36 3.04 -17.74 -4.28
C CYS A 36 1.87 -18.72 -4.18
N ILE A 37 0.64 -18.19 -4.23
CA ILE A 37 -0.58 -19.00 -4.15
C ILE A 37 -1.42 -18.71 -5.39
N ASN A 38 -1.72 -19.74 -6.17
CA ASN A 38 -2.61 -19.66 -7.34
C ASN A 38 -2.20 -18.58 -8.37
N SER A 39 -0.89 -18.36 -8.58
CA SER A 39 -0.38 -17.38 -9.55
C SER A 39 0.97 -17.83 -10.13
N ASP A 40 0.92 -18.44 -11.32
CA ASP A 40 2.11 -18.82 -12.08
C ASP A 40 2.94 -17.59 -12.48
N GLU A 41 2.29 -16.54 -12.98
CA GLU A 41 2.94 -15.29 -13.38
C GLU A 41 3.75 -14.66 -12.24
N GLN A 42 3.16 -14.56 -11.04
CA GLN A 42 3.89 -14.02 -9.89
C GLN A 42 5.06 -14.94 -9.50
N ALA A 43 4.88 -16.27 -9.54
CA ALA A 43 5.94 -17.19 -9.19
C ALA A 43 7.14 -17.08 -10.14
N GLU A 44 6.89 -17.00 -11.45
CA GLU A 44 7.91 -16.75 -12.47
C GLU A 44 8.59 -15.39 -12.27
N GLU A 45 7.81 -14.34 -11.96
CA GLU A 45 8.36 -13.01 -11.72
C GLU A 45 9.34 -13.00 -10.54
N MET A 46 9.01 -13.69 -9.44
CA MET A 46 9.85 -13.77 -8.25
C MET A 46 11.12 -14.61 -8.50
N VAL A 47 11.03 -15.66 -9.32
CA VAL A 47 12.20 -16.43 -9.79
C VAL A 47 13.12 -15.56 -10.63
N ALA A 48 12.58 -14.73 -11.54
CA ALA A 48 13.35 -13.79 -12.34
C ALA A 48 14.02 -12.67 -11.50
N ARG A 49 13.62 -12.52 -10.23
CA ARG A 49 14.32 -11.68 -9.25
C ARG A 49 15.32 -12.43 -8.41
N GLY A 50 15.61 -13.71 -8.67
CA GLY A 50 16.63 -14.46 -7.94
C GLY A 50 16.14 -15.02 -6.60
N ALA A 51 14.83 -15.22 -6.43
CA ALA A 51 14.26 -15.69 -5.18
C ALA A 51 14.01 -17.20 -5.15
N GLU A 52 14.19 -17.84 -3.99
CA GLU A 52 13.71 -19.20 -3.75
C GLU A 52 12.19 -19.17 -3.56
N THR A 53 11.45 -19.60 -4.59
CA THR A 53 10.01 -19.45 -4.69
C THR A 53 9.30 -20.79 -4.56
N TYR A 54 8.32 -20.82 -3.67
CA TYR A 54 7.44 -21.95 -3.45
C TYR A 54 6.05 -21.62 -3.98
N HIS A 55 5.53 -22.44 -4.89
CA HIS A 55 4.23 -22.22 -5.51
C HIS A 55 3.23 -23.29 -5.08
N ILE A 56 2.12 -22.85 -4.50
CA ILE A 56 0.97 -23.68 -4.17
C ILE A 56 0.03 -23.72 -5.37
N LYS A 57 -0.06 -24.90 -6.01
CA LYS A 57 -0.91 -25.19 -7.17
C LYS A 57 -2.02 -26.19 -6.83
N GLY A 58 -3.15 -26.08 -7.50
CA GLY A 58 -4.18 -27.13 -7.53
C GLY A 58 -5.10 -27.21 -6.31
N GLN A 59 -4.81 -26.48 -5.23
CA GLN A 59 -5.73 -26.32 -4.10
C GLN A 59 -6.45 -24.98 -4.22
N ILE A 60 -7.78 -25.02 -4.31
CA ILE A 60 -8.60 -23.81 -4.39
C ILE A 60 -8.61 -23.14 -3.01
N ILE A 61 -7.57 -22.34 -2.76
CA ILE A 61 -7.52 -21.41 -1.65
C ILE A 61 -8.22 -20.14 -2.12
N GLU A 62 -9.38 -19.87 -1.53
CA GLU A 62 -10.09 -18.62 -1.75
C GLU A 62 -9.29 -17.47 -1.15
N LEU A 63 -8.63 -16.67 -2.00
CA LEU A 63 -7.76 -15.57 -1.57
C LEU A 63 -8.55 -14.45 -0.87
N ALA A 64 -9.87 -14.39 -1.07
CA ALA A 64 -10.75 -13.51 -0.31
C ALA A 64 -10.93 -13.97 1.15
N ASP A 65 -10.75 -15.26 1.45
CA ASP A 65 -10.74 -15.79 2.82
C ASP A 65 -9.34 -15.67 3.42
N THR A 66 -9.09 -14.55 4.09
CA THR A 66 -7.82 -14.30 4.77
C THR A 66 -7.52 -15.34 5.87
N ALA A 67 -8.52 -16.05 6.41
CA ALA A 67 -8.28 -17.13 7.38
C ALA A 67 -7.76 -18.40 6.70
N ALA A 68 -8.23 -18.71 5.50
CA ALA A 68 -7.69 -19.79 4.67
C ALA A 68 -6.25 -19.49 4.26
N VAL A 69 -5.97 -18.27 3.79
CA VAL A 69 -4.61 -17.81 3.45
C VAL A 69 -3.69 -17.82 4.68
N ALA A 70 -4.16 -17.40 5.85
CA ALA A 70 -3.37 -17.47 7.09
C ALA A 70 -3.02 -18.91 7.48
N SER A 71 -3.92 -19.87 7.25
CA SER A 71 -3.66 -21.29 7.51
C SER A 71 -2.65 -21.86 6.52
N ALA A 72 -2.72 -21.45 5.25
CA ALA A 72 -1.71 -21.78 4.25
C ALA A 72 -0.31 -21.31 4.65
N LEU A 73 -0.22 -20.05 5.08
CA LEU A 73 1.04 -19.46 5.54
C LEU A 73 1.56 -20.13 6.81
N GLN A 74 0.69 -20.48 7.77
CA GLN A 74 1.08 -21.21 8.98
C GLN A 74 1.79 -22.52 8.64
N GLU A 75 1.24 -23.29 7.70
CA GLU A 75 1.84 -24.56 7.30
C GLU A 75 3.14 -24.35 6.49
N ALA A 76 3.17 -23.36 5.60
CA ALA A 76 4.38 -22.99 4.87
C ALA A 76 5.51 -22.59 5.83
N VAL A 77 5.21 -21.79 6.86
CA VAL A 77 6.16 -21.42 7.91
C VAL A 77 6.76 -22.65 8.60
N GLY A 78 5.93 -23.63 8.94
CA GLY A 78 6.38 -24.88 9.55
C GLY A 78 7.24 -25.75 8.61
N LYS A 79 6.82 -25.93 7.35
CA LYS A 79 7.55 -26.74 6.36
C LYS A 79 8.87 -26.11 5.91
N LEU A 80 8.92 -24.78 5.88
CA LEU A 80 10.08 -24.02 5.42
C LEU A 80 11.01 -23.60 6.54
N ASP A 81 10.70 -23.89 7.80
CA ASP A 81 11.46 -23.46 8.97
C ASP A 81 11.76 -21.95 8.93
N THR A 82 10.70 -21.14 8.89
CA THR A 82 10.81 -19.68 8.94
C THR A 82 10.28 -19.11 10.25
N SER A 83 10.82 -17.98 10.68
CA SER A 83 10.43 -17.30 11.92
C SER A 83 9.93 -15.89 11.70
N ILE A 84 10.38 -15.23 10.63
CA ILE A 84 9.92 -13.91 10.22
C ILE A 84 9.03 -14.06 8.99
N VAL A 85 7.83 -13.49 9.04
CA VAL A 85 6.93 -13.42 7.90
C VAL A 85 6.72 -11.96 7.51
N LEU A 86 7.07 -11.60 6.28
CA LEU A 86 6.75 -10.29 5.72
C LEU A 86 5.50 -10.36 4.85
N LEU A 87 4.58 -9.43 5.07
CA LEU A 87 3.32 -9.30 4.34
C LEU A 87 3.17 -7.89 3.78
N SER A 88 2.34 -7.71 2.77
CA SER A 88 1.95 -6.35 2.34
C SER A 88 0.82 -5.83 3.23
N SER A 89 0.89 -4.59 3.68
CA SER A 89 -0.11 -3.95 4.55
C SER A 89 -1.23 -3.27 3.73
N ASN A 90 -1.68 -3.95 2.67
CA ASN A 90 -2.86 -3.54 1.91
C ASN A 90 -4.16 -3.97 2.64
N ARG A 91 -5.33 -3.68 2.05
CA ARG A 91 -6.64 -3.92 2.69
C ARG A 91 -6.78 -5.33 3.29
N ARG A 92 -6.46 -6.38 2.53
CA ARG A 92 -6.53 -7.77 3.01
C ARG A 92 -5.31 -8.16 3.83
N GLY A 93 -4.13 -7.67 3.46
CA GLY A 93 -2.88 -8.04 4.11
C GLY A 93 -2.77 -7.57 5.56
N LYS A 94 -3.44 -6.46 5.94
CA LYS A 94 -3.59 -6.06 7.34
C LYS A 94 -4.37 -7.06 8.18
N GLU A 95 -5.50 -7.53 7.64
CA GLU A 95 -6.31 -8.55 8.28
C GLU A 95 -5.53 -9.88 8.37
N LEU A 96 -4.89 -10.27 7.26
CA LEU A 96 -4.06 -11.46 7.17
C LEU A 96 -2.94 -11.47 8.22
N ALA A 97 -2.25 -10.33 8.41
CA ALA A 97 -1.17 -10.21 9.37
C ALA A 97 -1.64 -10.51 10.80
N GLY A 98 -2.75 -9.91 11.23
CA GLY A 98 -3.33 -10.18 12.55
C GLY A 98 -3.75 -11.64 12.73
N ARG A 99 -4.40 -12.23 11.72
CA ARG A 99 -4.83 -13.64 11.75
C ARG A 99 -3.64 -14.61 11.80
N LEU A 100 -2.62 -14.37 10.99
CA LEU A 100 -1.43 -15.21 10.94
C LEU A 100 -0.65 -15.12 12.25
N ALA A 101 -0.50 -13.92 12.81
CA ALA A 101 0.18 -13.72 14.08
C ALA A 101 -0.47 -14.53 15.22
N GLN A 102 -1.80 -14.49 15.30
CA GLN A 102 -2.56 -15.28 16.26
C GLN A 102 -2.39 -16.79 16.07
N LYS A 103 -2.33 -17.28 14.83
CA LYS A 103 -2.10 -18.72 14.53
C LYS A 103 -0.69 -19.19 14.88
N LEU A 104 0.29 -18.30 14.78
CA LEU A 104 1.71 -18.62 15.01
C LEU A 104 2.19 -18.37 16.45
N ASP A 105 1.33 -17.77 17.29
CA ASP A 105 1.73 -17.18 18.57
C ASP A 105 2.89 -16.19 18.39
N ALA A 106 2.74 -15.31 17.40
CA ALA A 106 3.74 -14.35 16.97
C ALA A 106 3.32 -12.91 17.33
N GLY A 107 4.30 -12.04 17.58
CA GLY A 107 4.08 -10.60 17.60
C GLY A 107 3.80 -10.08 16.20
N CYS A 108 3.01 -9.01 16.12
CA CYS A 108 2.55 -8.44 14.85
C CYS A 108 2.78 -6.92 14.80
N LEU A 109 3.35 -6.44 13.70
CA LEU A 109 3.40 -5.01 13.38
C LEU A 109 2.83 -4.78 11.97
N SER A 110 1.93 -3.81 11.85
CA SER A 110 1.32 -3.40 10.57
C SER A 110 1.68 -1.97 10.20
N ASP A 111 1.51 -1.61 8.93
CA ASP A 111 1.84 -0.29 8.38
C ASP A 111 3.30 0.13 8.63
N VAL A 112 4.23 -0.84 8.61
CA VAL A 112 5.67 -0.57 8.77
C VAL A 112 6.21 0.09 7.50
N THR A 113 6.84 1.25 7.66
CA THR A 113 7.35 2.07 6.54
C THR A 113 8.87 2.01 6.42
N SER A 114 9.59 1.58 7.45
CA SER A 114 11.04 1.35 7.37
C SER A 114 11.50 0.27 8.34
N LEU A 115 12.63 -0.34 8.01
CA LEU A 115 13.26 -1.42 8.76
C LEU A 115 14.74 -1.10 8.96
N GLN A 116 15.26 -1.42 10.15
CA GLN A 116 16.69 -1.42 10.45
C GLN A 116 17.03 -2.67 11.25
N VAL A 117 18.16 -3.31 10.97
CA VAL A 117 18.67 -4.40 11.81
C VAL A 117 19.70 -3.82 12.78
N LYS A 118 19.48 -4.00 14.09
CA LYS A 118 20.43 -3.62 15.13
C LYS A 118 20.60 -4.77 16.12
N GLY A 119 21.84 -5.22 16.30
CA GLY A 119 22.15 -6.32 17.23
C GLY A 119 21.37 -7.60 16.92
N GLY A 120 21.19 -7.92 15.63
CA GLY A 120 20.43 -9.09 15.17
C GLY A 120 18.91 -8.99 15.31
N LYS A 121 18.39 -7.82 15.69
CA LYS A 121 16.95 -7.58 15.90
C LYS A 121 16.42 -6.59 14.87
N VAL A 122 15.22 -6.86 14.37
CA VAL A 122 14.54 -6.01 13.37
C VAL A 122 13.80 -4.88 14.10
N GLN A 123 14.26 -3.65 13.94
CA GLN A 123 13.56 -2.44 14.35
C GLN A 123 12.65 -1.98 13.21
N CYS A 124 11.35 -1.89 13.50
CA CYS A 124 10.32 -1.47 12.57
C CYS A 124 9.86 -0.05 12.94
N SER A 125 9.89 0.88 11.99
CA SER A 125 9.30 2.21 12.18
C SER A 125 7.94 2.29 11.50
N ARG A 126 6.96 2.86 12.20
CA ARG A 126 5.63 3.12 11.65
C ARG A 126 5.01 4.38 12.21
N ASN A 127 4.07 4.94 11.46
CA ASN A 127 3.31 6.09 11.89
C ASN A 127 2.38 5.74 13.06
N ALA A 128 2.36 6.58 14.10
CA ALA A 128 1.50 6.47 15.27
C ALA A 128 0.75 7.78 15.51
N LEU A 129 -0.38 7.72 16.21
CA LEU A 129 -1.23 8.89 16.54
C LEU A 129 -1.63 9.70 15.29
N GLY A 130 -2.21 9.04 14.27
CA GLY A 130 -2.50 9.69 12.97
C GLY A 130 -1.25 10.06 12.17
N GLY A 131 -0.09 9.56 12.58
CA GLY A 131 1.24 9.91 12.08
C GLY A 131 1.74 11.29 12.50
N ALA A 132 1.23 11.81 13.62
CA ALA A 132 1.90 12.89 14.35
C ALA A 132 3.26 12.44 14.93
N THR A 133 3.47 11.12 15.08
CA THR A 133 4.70 10.54 15.62
C THR A 133 5.12 9.32 14.81
N ILE A 134 6.41 9.02 14.85
CA ILE A 134 6.97 7.76 14.37
C ILE A 134 7.29 6.90 15.58
N SER A 135 6.70 5.71 15.64
CA SER A 135 7.02 4.70 16.65
C SER A 135 8.03 3.72 16.07
N VAL A 136 9.16 3.55 16.78
CA VAL A 136 10.16 2.52 16.48
C VAL A 136 9.94 1.37 17.44
N GLN A 137 9.59 0.20 16.91
CA GLN A 137 9.16 -0.96 17.69
C GLN A 137 9.95 -2.20 17.28
N GLN A 138 10.08 -3.14 18.20
CA GLN A 138 10.68 -4.44 17.95
C GLN A 138 9.72 -5.51 18.48
N ILE A 139 9.63 -6.65 17.79
CA ILE A 139 8.91 -7.82 18.26
C ILE A 139 9.86 -8.66 19.12
N GLU A 140 9.41 -9.09 20.29
CA GLU A 140 10.21 -9.89 21.24
C GLU A 140 9.90 -11.39 21.19
N THR A 141 8.78 -11.78 20.59
CA THR A 141 8.43 -13.19 20.40
C THR A 141 9.33 -13.84 19.35
N ASP A 142 9.53 -15.16 19.46
CA ASP A 142 10.38 -15.93 18.54
C ASP A 142 9.91 -15.85 17.09
N ARG A 143 8.59 -15.84 16.88
CA ARG A 143 7.98 -15.63 15.56
C ARG A 143 7.52 -14.19 15.40
N GLN A 144 7.68 -13.65 14.19
CA GLN A 144 7.40 -12.24 13.89
C GLN A 144 6.58 -12.15 12.61
N VAL A 145 5.47 -11.42 12.65
CA VAL A 145 4.68 -11.06 11.47
C VAL A 145 4.77 -9.56 11.26
N ILE A 146 5.36 -9.14 10.14
CA ILE A 146 5.60 -7.73 9.84
C ILE A 146 4.93 -7.39 8.50
N ALA A 147 3.90 -6.56 8.54
CA ALA A 147 3.22 -6.08 7.34
C ALA A 147 3.73 -4.70 6.93
N LEU A 148 4.35 -4.62 5.75
CA LEU A 148 4.95 -3.40 5.21
C LEU A 148 3.92 -2.55 4.47
N ALA A 149 3.88 -1.25 4.77
CA ALA A 149 3.02 -0.33 4.04
C ALA A 149 3.42 -0.32 2.55
N PRO A 150 2.45 -0.33 1.61
CA PRO A 150 2.75 -0.22 0.17
C PRO A 150 3.65 0.98 -0.15
N ARG A 151 4.53 0.82 -1.13
CA ARG A 151 5.47 1.87 -1.61
C ARG A 151 6.47 2.36 -0.56
N SER A 152 6.75 1.52 0.45
CA SER A 152 7.77 1.83 1.46
C SER A 152 9.16 1.38 1.05
N PHE A 153 9.25 0.43 0.12
CA PHE A 153 10.50 -0.10 -0.40
C PHE A 153 10.44 -0.11 -1.93
N GLU A 154 11.59 0.04 -2.57
CA GLU A 154 11.69 -0.12 -4.02
C GLU A 154 11.45 -1.59 -4.42
N PRO A 155 10.71 -1.85 -5.51
CA PRO A 155 10.57 -3.20 -6.05
C PRO A 155 11.92 -3.84 -6.38
N ALA A 156 12.08 -5.13 -6.05
CA ALA A 156 13.32 -5.86 -6.32
C ALA A 156 13.68 -5.85 -7.82
N SER A 157 14.92 -5.48 -8.11
CA SER A 157 15.50 -5.52 -9.47
C SER A 157 15.77 -6.97 -9.92
N PRO A 158 15.77 -7.25 -11.24
CA PRO A 158 16.11 -8.56 -11.78
C PRO A 158 17.46 -9.08 -11.25
N GLN A 159 17.51 -10.38 -10.96
CA GLN A 159 18.70 -11.04 -10.46
C GLN A 159 18.63 -12.53 -10.80
N ASP A 160 19.76 -13.13 -11.16
CA ASP A 160 19.85 -14.56 -11.44
C ASP A 160 19.81 -15.42 -10.16
N GLY A 161 19.69 -16.74 -10.32
CA GLY A 161 19.80 -17.72 -9.24
C GLY A 161 18.48 -18.04 -8.52
N GLY A 162 17.34 -17.64 -9.09
CA GLY A 162 16.03 -18.01 -8.57
C GLY A 162 15.73 -19.49 -8.80
N SER A 163 14.82 -20.03 -7.99
CA SER A 163 14.36 -21.41 -8.14
C SER A 163 12.87 -21.51 -7.86
N LEU A 164 12.16 -22.35 -8.61
CA LEU A 164 10.75 -22.63 -8.40
C LEU A 164 10.58 -24.05 -7.85
N LYS A 165 9.84 -24.18 -6.76
CA LYS A 165 9.44 -25.46 -6.17
C LYS A 165 7.93 -25.49 -5.99
N GLU A 166 7.28 -26.57 -6.36
CA GLU A 166 5.88 -26.76 -5.99
C GLU A 166 5.78 -27.13 -4.50
N MET A 167 4.75 -26.62 -3.84
CA MET A 167 4.46 -26.89 -2.44
C MET A 167 3.00 -27.32 -2.28
N ALA A 168 2.80 -28.49 -1.70
CA ALA A 168 1.48 -28.91 -1.23
C ALA A 168 1.26 -28.39 0.20
N ILE A 169 0.04 -27.93 0.49
CA ILE A 169 -0.41 -27.59 1.83
C ILE A 169 -1.74 -28.31 2.16
N LEU A 170 -2.00 -28.47 3.44
CA LEU A 170 -3.17 -29.05 4.07
C LEU A 170 -3.98 -27.93 4.74
N VAL A 171 -4.74 -27.19 3.94
CA VAL A 171 -5.68 -26.19 4.44
C VAL A 171 -7.10 -26.76 4.47
N GLY A 172 -7.80 -26.53 5.58
CA GLY A 172 -9.21 -26.88 5.71
C GLY A 172 -10.09 -26.12 4.72
N ALA A 173 -11.34 -26.55 4.58
CA ALA A 173 -12.29 -25.86 3.71
C ALA A 173 -12.47 -24.39 4.13
N SER A 174 -12.57 -23.50 3.13
CA SER A 174 -12.94 -22.10 3.35
C SER A 174 -14.31 -22.01 4.01
N ASN A 175 -14.41 -21.21 5.08
CA ASN A 175 -15.71 -20.91 5.70
C ASN A 175 -16.45 -19.79 4.96
N ILE A 176 -15.76 -19.14 4.03
CA ILE A 176 -16.30 -18.07 3.20
C ILE A 176 -16.54 -18.62 1.79
N LYS A 177 -17.74 -18.34 1.26
CA LYS A 177 -18.05 -18.57 -0.14
C LYS A 177 -18.18 -17.24 -0.85
N VAL A 178 -17.30 -16.95 -1.79
CA VAL A 178 -17.46 -15.80 -2.69
C VAL A 178 -18.61 -16.12 -3.64
N LEU A 179 -19.71 -15.40 -3.48
CA LEU A 179 -20.89 -15.55 -4.35
C LEU A 179 -20.69 -14.86 -5.69
N GLU A 180 -20.04 -13.70 -5.66
CA GLU A 180 -19.80 -12.88 -6.82
C GLU A 180 -18.56 -12.00 -6.61
N SER A 181 -17.73 -11.88 -7.64
CA SER A 181 -16.67 -10.88 -7.73
C SER A 181 -16.94 -10.05 -8.96
N ARG A 182 -17.25 -8.77 -8.76
CA ARG A 182 -17.39 -7.82 -9.88
C ARG A 182 -16.12 -6.99 -9.94
N SER A 183 -15.45 -6.99 -11.09
CA SER A 183 -14.64 -5.84 -11.44
C SER A 183 -15.58 -4.63 -11.42
N LYS A 184 -15.17 -3.55 -10.74
CA LYS A 184 -15.91 -2.30 -10.82
C LYS A 184 -15.95 -1.89 -12.29
N ALA A 185 -17.14 -1.69 -12.85
CA ALA A 185 -17.30 -1.24 -14.23
C ALA A 185 -16.86 0.22 -14.37
N GLY A 186 -16.11 0.51 -15.43
CA GLY A 186 -15.56 1.84 -15.76
C GLY A 186 -14.04 1.84 -15.79
N ASP A 187 -13.45 2.84 -16.44
CA ASP A 187 -12.04 3.20 -16.27
C ASP A 187 -11.81 3.61 -14.81
N VAL A 188 -11.75 2.62 -13.91
CA VAL A 188 -11.41 2.83 -12.51
C VAL A 188 -9.94 3.17 -12.48
N VAL A 189 -9.71 4.47 -12.62
CA VAL A 189 -8.44 5.10 -12.36
C VAL A 189 -7.98 4.67 -10.98
N ASP A 190 -6.86 3.95 -10.94
CA ASP A 190 -6.25 3.59 -9.69
C ASP A 190 -5.42 4.78 -9.17
N ILE A 191 -6.08 5.66 -8.41
CA ILE A 191 -5.41 6.82 -7.81
C ILE A 191 -4.30 6.40 -6.82
N GLU A 192 -4.30 5.17 -6.29
CA GLU A 192 -3.16 4.67 -5.50
C GLU A 192 -1.94 4.46 -6.39
N ALA A 193 -2.13 4.10 -7.67
CA ALA A 193 -1.08 3.84 -8.64
C ALA A 193 -0.53 5.13 -9.29
N ALA A 194 -1.33 6.20 -9.36
CA ALA A 194 -1.01 7.42 -10.09
C ALA A 194 0.30 8.11 -9.63
N GLU A 195 1.07 8.61 -10.61
CA GLU A 195 2.27 9.41 -10.37
C GLU A 195 1.94 10.89 -10.10
N ILE A 196 0.85 11.39 -10.68
CA ILE A 196 0.38 12.77 -10.48
C ILE A 196 -1.09 12.73 -10.09
N LEU A 197 -1.45 13.45 -9.04
CA LEU A 197 -2.83 13.59 -8.57
C LEU A 197 -3.25 15.05 -8.50
N VAL A 198 -4.41 15.35 -9.06
CA VAL A 198 -5.12 16.61 -8.83
C VAL A 198 -6.31 16.29 -7.92
N VAL A 199 -6.27 16.79 -6.69
CA VAL A 199 -7.21 16.46 -5.62
C VAL A 199 -8.17 17.60 -5.38
N VAL A 200 -9.46 17.36 -5.63
CA VAL A 200 -10.52 18.35 -5.44
C VAL A 200 -11.14 18.29 -4.05
N GLY A 201 -11.36 19.48 -3.47
CA GLY A 201 -11.86 19.68 -2.11
C GLY A 201 -13.18 20.40 -2.03
N GLN A 202 -13.74 20.47 -0.82
CA GLN A 202 -15.05 21.09 -0.57
C GLN A 202 -15.10 22.58 -0.94
N GLY A 203 -13.95 23.28 -0.93
CA GLY A 203 -13.82 24.67 -1.32
C GLY A 203 -13.98 24.94 -2.83
N MET A 204 -14.04 23.90 -3.66
CA MET A 204 -14.37 24.03 -5.08
C MET A 204 -15.88 24.06 -5.32
N GLU A 205 -16.28 24.64 -6.45
CA GLU A 205 -17.64 24.57 -7.01
C GLU A 205 -17.73 23.53 -8.14
N GLN A 206 -18.95 23.06 -8.44
CA GLN A 206 -19.12 21.99 -9.46
C GLN A 206 -18.70 22.45 -10.85
N ALA A 207 -18.85 23.75 -11.15
CA ALA A 207 -18.43 24.36 -12.41
C ALA A 207 -16.90 24.28 -12.63
N ASP A 208 -16.12 24.16 -11.56
CA ASP A 208 -14.65 24.12 -11.61
C ASP A 208 -14.11 22.73 -11.96
N MET A 209 -14.95 21.69 -11.93
CA MET A 209 -14.53 20.30 -12.13
C MET A 209 -13.89 20.07 -13.50
N LEU A 210 -14.44 20.67 -14.56
CA LEU A 210 -13.89 20.54 -15.91
C LEU A 210 -12.47 21.13 -16.01
N LEU A 211 -12.19 22.21 -15.27
CA LEU A 211 -10.85 22.80 -15.22
C LEU A 211 -9.88 21.90 -14.47
N ALA A 212 -10.29 21.34 -13.33
CA ALA A 212 -9.47 20.39 -12.60
C ALA A 212 -9.14 19.15 -13.45
N GLU A 213 -10.14 18.57 -14.13
CA GLU A 213 -9.96 17.46 -15.06
C GLU A 213 -9.01 17.80 -16.21
N SER A 214 -9.11 19.02 -16.77
CA SER A 214 -8.20 19.51 -17.80
C SER A 214 -6.76 19.59 -17.26
N ILE A 215 -6.57 20.18 -16.07
CA ILE A 215 -5.25 20.28 -15.42
C ILE A 215 -4.65 18.90 -15.18
N ALA A 216 -5.44 17.94 -14.67
CA ALA A 216 -4.98 16.57 -14.46
C ALA A 216 -4.53 15.94 -15.79
N ARG A 217 -5.34 16.09 -16.84
CA ARG A 217 -5.04 15.55 -18.17
C ARG A 217 -3.77 16.15 -18.77
N SER A 218 -3.60 17.48 -18.72
CA SER A 218 -2.42 18.16 -19.27
C SER A 218 -1.13 17.73 -18.55
N LEU A 219 -1.23 17.32 -17.29
CA LEU A 219 -0.12 16.76 -16.52
C LEU A 219 0.07 15.25 -16.70
N GLY A 220 -0.81 14.55 -17.42
CA GLY A 220 -0.81 13.08 -17.46
C GLY A 220 -1.13 12.44 -16.11
N GLY A 221 -1.82 13.18 -15.24
CA GLY A 221 -2.23 12.77 -13.90
C GLY A 221 -3.70 12.42 -13.81
N GLU A 222 -4.11 12.12 -12.59
CA GLU A 222 -5.44 11.59 -12.30
C GLU A 222 -6.20 12.45 -11.30
N ILE A 223 -7.53 12.48 -11.45
CA ILE A 223 -8.41 13.19 -10.52
C ILE A 223 -8.68 12.35 -9.28
N ALA A 224 -8.50 12.96 -8.12
CA ALA A 224 -8.89 12.41 -6.83
C ALA A 224 -9.68 13.45 -6.04
N CYS A 225 -10.21 13.08 -4.87
CA CYS A 225 -11.03 13.99 -4.08
C CYS A 225 -10.97 13.74 -2.58
N SER A 226 -11.36 14.76 -1.82
CA SER A 226 -11.69 14.60 -0.41
C SER A 226 -13.02 13.86 -0.22
N LYS A 227 -13.20 13.21 0.92
CA LYS A 227 -14.41 12.41 1.23
C LYS A 227 -15.75 13.16 0.98
N PRO A 228 -15.93 14.43 1.42
CA PRO A 228 -17.19 15.16 1.19
C PRO A 228 -17.57 15.33 -0.28
N ILE A 229 -16.58 15.36 -1.19
CA ILE A 229 -16.84 15.51 -2.63
C ILE A 229 -17.52 14.27 -3.21
N ALA A 230 -17.14 13.08 -2.74
CA ALA A 230 -17.73 11.83 -3.19
C ALA A 230 -19.02 11.46 -2.46
N THR A 231 -19.09 11.66 -1.14
CA THR A 231 -20.25 11.23 -0.33
C THR A 231 -21.38 12.25 -0.34
N ASP A 232 -21.03 13.52 -0.15
CA ASP A 232 -22.02 14.57 0.12
C ASP A 232 -22.40 15.26 -1.20
N LYS A 233 -21.40 15.68 -1.97
CA LYS A 233 -21.61 16.35 -3.26
C LYS A 233 -21.81 15.37 -4.43
N LYS A 234 -21.32 14.13 -4.31
CA LYS A 234 -21.40 13.08 -5.35
C LYS A 234 -20.83 13.49 -6.71
N TRP A 235 -19.79 14.32 -6.72
CA TRP A 235 -19.15 14.75 -7.97
C TRP A 235 -18.22 13.68 -8.53
N LEU A 236 -17.64 12.86 -7.66
CA LEU A 236 -16.72 11.80 -8.02
C LEU A 236 -17.08 10.51 -7.25
N PRO A 237 -16.73 9.34 -7.79
CA PRO A 237 -16.97 8.07 -7.11
C PRO A 237 -16.11 7.89 -5.86
N GLU A 238 -16.56 7.05 -4.93
CA GLU A 238 -15.88 6.83 -3.64
C GLU A 238 -14.47 6.21 -3.76
N ASP A 239 -14.14 5.56 -4.88
CA ASP A 239 -12.78 5.07 -5.14
C ASP A 239 -11.77 6.14 -5.52
N ARG A 240 -12.21 7.39 -5.69
CA ARG A 240 -11.34 8.55 -5.84
C ARG A 240 -11.11 9.27 -4.51
N ILE A 241 -11.61 8.75 -3.38
CA ILE A 241 -11.41 9.37 -2.06
C ILE A 241 -9.98 9.15 -1.58
N VAL A 242 -9.29 10.26 -1.29
CA VAL A 242 -8.00 10.26 -0.59
C VAL A 242 -8.24 10.46 0.90
N GLY A 243 -7.60 9.62 1.72
CA GLY A 243 -7.61 9.75 3.17
C GLY A 243 -7.52 8.43 3.93
N LEU A 244 -7.53 8.52 5.26
CA LEU A 244 -7.41 7.41 6.20
C LEU A 244 -8.46 6.31 5.96
N SER A 245 -9.71 6.70 5.65
CA SER A 245 -10.80 5.78 5.32
C SER A 245 -10.96 5.52 3.81
N GLY A 246 -10.16 6.21 2.99
CA GLY A 246 -10.15 6.06 1.54
C GLY A 246 -8.85 5.40 1.10
N LYS A 247 -8.28 5.91 0.00
CA LYS A 247 -7.00 5.48 -0.54
C LYS A 247 -5.85 6.31 0.05
N LYS A 248 -4.74 5.63 0.31
CA LYS A 248 -3.46 6.26 0.67
C LYS A 248 -2.60 6.33 -0.57
N CYS A 249 -2.41 7.53 -1.10
CA CYS A 249 -1.72 7.80 -2.33
C CYS A 249 -0.32 8.35 -2.04
N LYS A 250 0.65 7.92 -2.84
CA LYS A 250 2.05 8.38 -2.76
C LYS A 250 2.54 8.85 -4.14
N PRO A 251 1.92 9.89 -4.74
CA PRO A 251 2.30 10.39 -6.06
C PRO A 251 3.64 11.13 -6.01
N GLN A 252 4.26 11.33 -7.18
CA GLN A 252 5.37 12.27 -7.35
C GLN A 252 4.92 13.71 -7.18
N LEU A 253 3.72 14.05 -7.66
CA LEU A 253 3.11 15.38 -7.50
C LEU A 253 1.65 15.27 -7.07
N ALA A 254 1.27 15.99 -6.03
CA ALA A 254 -0.11 16.16 -5.60
C ALA A 254 -0.49 17.64 -5.62
N ILE A 255 -1.45 18.02 -6.47
CA ILE A 255 -2.04 19.36 -6.51
C ILE A 255 -3.36 19.33 -5.75
N ILE A 256 -3.45 20.04 -4.63
CA ILE A 256 -4.59 20.04 -3.72
C ILE A 256 -5.37 21.34 -3.88
N LEU A 257 -6.63 21.23 -4.28
CA LEU A 257 -7.49 22.36 -4.62
C LEU A 257 -8.65 22.46 -3.63
N GLY A 258 -8.63 23.46 -2.75
CA GLY A 258 -9.76 23.76 -1.85
C GLY A 258 -10.04 22.70 -0.79
N VAL A 259 -9.00 22.02 -0.29
CA VAL A 259 -9.10 21.07 0.83
C VAL A 259 -8.59 21.74 2.11
N SER A 260 -9.28 21.60 3.24
CA SER A 260 -8.86 22.23 4.51
C SER A 260 -7.66 21.54 5.18
N GLY A 261 -7.41 20.27 4.87
CA GLY A 261 -6.30 19.50 5.42
C GLY A 261 -6.60 18.86 6.78
N GLN A 262 -7.80 18.31 6.98
CA GLN A 262 -8.09 17.50 8.17
C GLN A 262 -7.14 16.29 8.25
N VAL A 263 -6.80 15.85 9.47
CA VAL A 263 -5.85 14.74 9.71
C VAL A 263 -6.21 13.49 8.90
N GLN A 264 -7.49 13.17 8.78
CA GLN A 264 -7.99 12.04 8.02
C GLN A 264 -7.63 12.16 6.53
N PHE A 265 -7.71 13.34 5.94
CA PHE A 265 -7.30 13.57 4.55
C PHE A 265 -5.77 13.49 4.43
N ASN A 266 -5.04 14.18 5.30
CA ASN A 266 -3.58 14.29 5.22
C ASN A 266 -2.88 12.93 5.30
N VAL A 267 -3.38 12.02 6.14
CA VAL A 267 -2.85 10.64 6.21
C VAL A 267 -2.89 9.93 4.85
N GLY A 268 -3.81 10.32 3.95
CA GLY A 268 -3.93 9.74 2.62
C GLY A 268 -3.00 10.35 1.57
N ILE A 269 -2.37 11.50 1.81
CA ILE A 269 -1.61 12.22 0.77
C ILE A 269 -0.24 12.74 1.22
N ARG A 270 0.04 12.77 2.52
CA ARG A 270 1.26 13.38 3.07
C ARG A 270 2.57 12.74 2.62
N ASP A 271 2.51 11.50 2.11
CA ASP A 271 3.69 10.78 1.66
C ASP A 271 4.01 11.08 0.17
N ALA A 272 3.23 11.96 -0.49
CA ALA A 272 3.54 12.48 -1.81
C ALA A 272 4.92 13.17 -1.81
N ASN A 273 5.65 13.05 -2.92
CA ASN A 273 6.99 13.63 -3.02
C ASN A 273 6.96 15.17 -3.13
N THR A 274 5.93 15.74 -3.76
CA THR A 274 5.69 17.18 -3.79
C THR A 274 4.20 17.47 -3.66
N ILE A 275 3.85 18.36 -2.74
CA ILE A 275 2.49 18.82 -2.47
C ILE A 275 2.39 20.30 -2.81
N VAL A 276 1.51 20.63 -3.76
CA VAL A 276 1.11 22.00 -4.09
C VAL A 276 -0.31 22.20 -3.57
N ALA A 277 -0.55 23.18 -2.69
CA ALA A 277 -1.87 23.44 -2.15
C ALA A 277 -2.35 24.86 -2.46
N ILE A 278 -3.59 24.95 -2.95
CA ILE A 278 -4.27 26.21 -3.25
C ILE A 278 -5.56 26.25 -2.44
N ASN A 279 -5.70 27.26 -1.58
CA ASN A 279 -6.88 27.46 -0.75
C ASN A 279 -7.14 28.97 -0.57
N ASN A 280 -8.39 29.37 -0.42
CA ASN A 280 -8.73 30.77 -0.13
C ASN A 280 -8.66 31.08 1.37
N ASP A 281 -8.75 30.07 2.24
CA ASP A 281 -8.57 30.20 3.68
C ASP A 281 -7.09 30.09 4.03
N GLU A 282 -6.50 31.21 4.44
CA GLU A 282 -5.10 31.30 4.90
C GLU A 282 -4.80 30.42 6.13
N ASN A 283 -5.83 30.01 6.88
CA ASN A 283 -5.70 29.17 8.06
C ASN A 283 -5.88 27.67 7.75
N ALA A 284 -6.11 27.30 6.48
CA ALA A 284 -6.25 25.91 6.10
C ALA A 284 -4.97 25.12 6.41
N TYR A 285 -5.08 24.08 7.24
CA TYR A 285 -3.94 23.27 7.66
C TYR A 285 -3.18 22.62 6.50
N ILE A 286 -3.85 22.35 5.36
CA ILE A 286 -3.18 21.83 4.17
C ILE A 286 -2.03 22.74 3.70
N LEU A 287 -2.16 24.06 3.87
CA LEU A 287 -1.16 25.04 3.44
C LEU A 287 0.12 24.92 4.27
N GLN A 288 0.01 24.47 5.53
CA GLN A 288 1.16 24.24 6.41
C GLN A 288 1.91 22.94 6.07
N MET A 289 1.24 21.99 5.42
CA MET A 289 1.80 20.69 5.04
C MET A 289 2.38 20.69 3.62
N ALA A 290 1.98 21.65 2.78
CA ALA A 290 2.38 21.70 1.38
C ALA A 290 3.81 22.23 1.20
N ASP A 291 4.54 21.68 0.23
CA ASP A 291 5.84 22.20 -0.19
C ASP A 291 5.69 23.57 -0.88
N TYR A 292 4.59 23.74 -1.62
CA TYR A 292 4.20 25.00 -2.24
C TYR A 292 2.76 25.33 -1.86
N ALA A 293 2.55 26.47 -1.22
CA ALA A 293 1.24 26.93 -0.78
C ALA A 293 0.89 28.27 -1.43
N MET A 294 -0.36 28.40 -1.89
CA MET A 294 -0.90 29.65 -2.42
C MET A 294 -2.25 29.96 -1.78
N VAL A 295 -2.34 31.13 -1.15
CA VAL A 295 -3.61 31.68 -0.66
C VAL A 295 -4.24 32.47 -1.80
N ALA A 296 -5.25 31.89 -2.44
CA ALA A 296 -5.90 32.50 -3.61
C ALA A 296 -7.31 31.97 -3.85
N ASP A 297 -8.11 32.74 -4.59
CA ASP A 297 -9.40 32.29 -5.10
C ASP A 297 -9.20 31.29 -6.24
N LEU A 298 -9.71 30.07 -6.06
CA LEU A 298 -9.66 29.00 -7.06
C LEU A 298 -10.34 29.40 -8.37
N LYS A 299 -11.35 30.27 -8.35
CA LYS A 299 -12.03 30.74 -9.57
C LYS A 299 -11.13 31.57 -10.48
N VAL A 300 -10.13 32.24 -9.88
CA VAL A 300 -9.14 33.03 -10.62
C VAL A 300 -7.99 32.13 -11.08
N ILE A 301 -7.50 31.29 -10.17
CA ILE A 301 -6.28 30.51 -10.40
C ILE A 301 -6.51 29.30 -11.32
N LEU A 302 -7.65 28.60 -11.22
CA LEU A 302 -7.87 27.39 -12.04
C LEU A 302 -7.86 27.67 -13.55
N PRO A 303 -8.51 28.73 -14.07
CA PRO A 303 -8.39 29.10 -15.48
C PRO A 303 -6.96 29.45 -15.90
N GLU A 304 -6.23 30.19 -15.06
CA GLU A 304 -4.85 30.60 -15.35
C GLU A 304 -3.89 29.41 -15.36
N LEU A 305 -4.04 28.51 -14.38
CA LEU A 305 -3.26 27.28 -14.27
C LEU A 305 -3.53 26.34 -15.45
N SER A 306 -4.81 26.13 -15.78
CA SER A 306 -5.20 25.32 -16.95
C SER A 306 -4.58 25.89 -18.23
N LYS A 307 -4.72 27.20 -18.46
CA LYS A 307 -4.15 27.86 -19.65
C LYS A 307 -2.63 27.74 -19.74
N THR A 308 -1.95 27.80 -18.60
CA THR A 308 -0.49 27.74 -18.53
C THR A 308 0.04 26.34 -18.81
N LEU A 309 -0.71 25.31 -18.38
CA LEU A 309 -0.33 23.91 -18.55
C LEU A 309 -0.75 23.31 -19.91
N GLY A 310 -1.59 24.00 -20.68
CA GLY A 310 -2.08 23.58 -22.00
C GLY A 310 -3.46 22.97 -21.92
#